data_AF-A0A9E7AWR9-F1
#
_entry.id   AF-A0A9E7AWR9-F1
#
_cell.length_a   1.000
_cell.length_b   1.000
_cell.length_c   1.000
_cell.angle_alpha   90.00
_cell.angle_beta   90.00
_cell.angle_gamma   90.00
#
_symmetry.space_group_name_H-M   'P 1'
#
loop_
_entity.id
_entity.type
_entity.pdbx_description
1 polymer ?
#
loop_
_entity_poly.entity_id
_entity_poly.type
_entity_poly.pdbx_seq_one_letter_code
_entity_poly.pdbx_strand_id
1 'polypeptide(L)'
;MQVPYLKSMHTRIAFIILFGCMAFSAPAQTWQLPFSGKIDEFDEKKQKDVALEGAVITLYKGSSLLNQMITPSNGKFKFSLDANADYTVTVTKAGYITKKFAINTGGVSDERGGFGFGGFDIGVGLFRTYPGLDYSCLGNPIAKISYNPAKDVEDFDYDREYTAKIQQCIEQLKELERQARLKERQYNEAMDRANKAFGNKQYEPAKVAYQEALNIKANDQPAMDGIKKCDEAIALLGKASALENEYKNAMARGTTAMGGKNYDDAITAFNDALRVKANDPTAVAKLKEATDAKNAAAVNAAKEASYKAAMDKANGLFGQAKYEDAKSAYKEALGHKPGDQPATDGVNKCDAELKKIADKDKLDADYKAAMDKASGLFGQQKFAEAKTAYQTALGIKTGDAPATEGIRKCDEELRKIADKDKLEADYKAAMDKASGLFGQQKFAEAKTSYQAALGFKSGDQPATDGVNKCDA
;
A
#
# COMPACT_ATOMS: atom_id res chain seq x y z
N MET A 1 73.98 25.55 -57.61
CA MET A 1 74.08 25.29 -59.06
C MET A 1 73.37 26.44 -59.75
N GLN A 2 74.08 27.53 -60.06
CA GLN A 2 74.82 27.73 -61.31
C GLN A 2 73.95 27.57 -62.59
N VAL A 3 73.38 28.70 -63.04
CA VAL A 3 73.51 29.41 -64.35
C VAL A 3 73.62 28.57 -65.67
N PRO A 4 73.45 29.16 -66.87
CA PRO A 4 72.25 29.54 -67.65
C PRO A 4 72.37 29.06 -69.15
N TYR A 5 71.56 29.60 -70.08
CA TYR A 5 71.98 30.23 -71.37
C TYR A 5 70.75 30.33 -72.31
N LEU A 6 70.26 31.52 -72.68
CA LEU A 6 70.71 32.42 -73.75
C LEU A 6 70.79 31.78 -75.15
N LYS A 7 69.90 32.20 -76.05
CA LYS A 7 70.29 32.52 -77.42
C LYS A 7 69.39 33.58 -78.05
N SER A 8 69.98 34.76 -78.20
CA SER A 8 69.65 35.76 -79.23
C SER A 8 69.77 35.12 -80.61
N MET A 9 68.98 35.57 -81.60
CA MET A 9 69.49 35.96 -82.92
C MET A 9 68.36 36.45 -83.86
N HIS A 10 68.57 37.67 -84.38
CA HIS A 10 68.35 38.10 -85.77
C HIS A 10 67.03 38.77 -86.17
N THR A 11 67.10 40.09 -86.13
CA THR A 11 66.73 41.05 -87.19
C THR A 11 66.33 40.40 -88.52
N ARG A 12 65.05 40.46 -88.86
CA ARG A 12 64.57 40.55 -90.23
C ARG A 12 63.50 41.62 -90.32
N ILE A 13 63.90 42.73 -90.93
CA ILE A 13 63.01 43.78 -91.44
C ILE A 13 62.17 43.12 -92.52
N ALA A 14 60.88 42.90 -92.25
CA ALA A 14 59.89 42.53 -93.24
C ALA A 14 58.92 43.71 -93.39
N PHE A 15 59.13 44.50 -94.44
CA PHE A 15 58.12 45.40 -94.99
C PHE A 15 56.94 44.54 -95.45
N ILE A 16 55.88 44.45 -94.64
CA ILE A 16 54.59 43.90 -95.05
C ILE A 16 53.58 45.04 -95.01
N ILE A 17 53.02 45.26 -96.19
CA ILE A 17 52.09 46.28 -96.60
C ILE A 17 50.93 46.37 -95.60
N LEU A 18 50.76 47.57 -95.05
CA LEU A 18 49.61 48.00 -94.27
C LEU A 18 48.37 47.97 -95.18
N PHE A 19 47.75 46.81 -95.35
CA PHE A 19 46.38 46.74 -95.84
C PHE A 19 45.50 47.26 -94.71
N GLY A 20 45.10 48.52 -94.83
CA GLY A 20 44.02 49.09 -94.05
C GLY A 20 42.77 48.26 -94.31
N CYS A 21 42.55 47.24 -93.48
CA CYS A 21 41.25 46.67 -93.30
C CYS A 21 40.45 47.79 -92.61
N MET A 22 39.83 48.66 -93.41
CA MET A 22 38.63 49.36 -92.95
C MET A 22 37.72 48.25 -92.45
N ALA A 23 37.68 48.07 -91.13
CA ALA A 23 36.50 47.53 -90.51
C ALA A 23 35.40 48.51 -90.91
N PHE A 24 34.68 48.19 -91.99
CA PHE A 24 33.32 48.65 -92.14
C PHE A 24 32.63 48.12 -90.89
N SER A 25 32.55 48.95 -89.86
CA SER A 25 31.52 48.82 -88.85
C SER A 25 30.23 48.99 -89.63
N ALA A 26 29.66 47.86 -90.09
CA ALA A 26 28.24 47.85 -90.41
C ALA A 26 27.54 48.51 -89.22
N PRO A 27 26.67 49.51 -89.41
CA PRO A 27 25.93 50.08 -88.30
C PRO A 27 25.31 48.93 -87.52
N ALA A 28 25.80 48.70 -86.30
CA ALA A 28 25.24 47.70 -85.44
C ALA A 28 23.77 48.07 -85.26
N GLN A 29 22.88 47.13 -85.56
CA GLN A 29 21.45 47.34 -85.46
C GLN A 29 21.12 47.92 -84.07
N THR A 30 20.56 49.14 -84.02
CA THR A 30 20.57 49.98 -82.81
C THR A 30 19.35 49.81 -81.91
N TRP A 31 18.40 48.96 -82.30
CA TRP A 31 17.18 48.77 -81.52
C TRP A 31 17.38 47.69 -80.45
N GLN A 32 16.63 47.84 -79.36
CA GLN A 32 16.55 46.86 -78.28
C GLN A 32 15.08 46.53 -78.04
N LEU A 33 14.80 45.29 -77.69
CA LEU A 33 13.49 44.87 -77.20
C LEU A 33 13.47 44.98 -75.68
N PRO A 34 12.66 45.88 -75.08
CA PRO A 34 12.43 45.86 -73.65
C PRO A 34 11.72 44.57 -73.24
N PHE A 35 12.27 43.81 -72.30
CA PHE A 35 11.64 42.62 -71.74
C PHE A 35 11.47 42.82 -70.24
N SER A 36 10.24 42.96 -69.78
CA SER A 36 9.92 43.21 -68.38
C SER A 36 8.90 42.23 -67.86
N GLY A 37 8.68 42.26 -66.56
CA GLY A 37 7.61 41.49 -65.97
C GLY A 37 7.57 41.58 -64.47
N LYS A 38 6.67 40.80 -63.90
CA LYS A 38 6.46 40.67 -62.47
C LYS A 38 6.45 39.20 -62.08
N ILE A 39 7.21 38.87 -61.05
CA ILE A 39 7.17 37.57 -60.40
C ILE A 39 6.20 37.64 -59.24
N ASP A 40 5.32 36.65 -59.14
CA ASP A 40 4.34 36.53 -58.07
C ASP A 40 4.26 35.09 -57.52
N GLU A 41 3.62 34.98 -56.36
CA GLU A 41 3.20 33.72 -55.74
C GLU A 41 1.76 33.88 -55.23
N PHE A 42 1.02 32.77 -55.17
CA PHE A 42 -0.31 32.78 -54.60
C PHE A 42 -0.26 32.84 -53.06
N ASP A 43 -0.79 33.90 -52.47
CA ASP A 43 -0.90 34.06 -51.02
C ASP A 43 -2.23 33.46 -50.54
N GLU A 44 -2.16 32.34 -49.83
CA GLU A 44 -3.35 31.64 -49.32
C GLU A 44 -4.16 32.48 -48.33
N LYS A 45 -3.51 33.31 -47.51
CA LYS A 45 -4.22 34.11 -46.51
C LYS A 45 -5.01 35.22 -47.18
N LYS A 46 -4.48 35.77 -48.26
CA LYS A 46 -5.10 36.87 -49.02
C LYS A 46 -5.94 36.39 -50.21
N GLN A 47 -5.89 35.09 -50.55
CA GLN A 47 -6.58 34.48 -51.68
C GLN A 47 -6.31 35.20 -53.01
N LYS A 48 -5.06 35.63 -53.22
CA LYS A 48 -4.64 36.32 -54.45
C LYS A 48 -3.15 36.22 -54.68
N ASP A 49 -2.72 36.46 -55.91
CA ASP A 49 -1.30 36.57 -56.26
C ASP A 49 -0.68 37.84 -55.65
N VAL A 50 0.48 37.67 -55.02
CA VAL A 50 1.27 38.74 -54.41
C VAL A 50 2.65 38.79 -55.03
N ALA A 51 3.26 39.97 -55.06
CA ALA A 51 4.61 40.13 -55.59
C ALA A 51 5.62 39.26 -54.83
N LEU A 52 6.50 38.58 -55.57
CA LEU A 52 7.51 37.70 -55.01
C LEU A 52 8.88 38.37 -55.02
N GLU A 53 9.33 38.82 -53.85
CA GLU A 53 10.68 39.31 -53.62
C GLU A 53 11.70 38.18 -53.57
N GLY A 54 12.95 38.43 -53.96
CA GLY A 54 14.04 37.47 -53.79
C GLY A 54 14.10 36.36 -54.84
N ALA A 55 13.33 36.45 -55.93
CA ALA A 55 13.47 35.56 -57.07
C ALA A 55 14.67 36.00 -57.94
N VAL A 56 15.51 35.05 -58.33
CA VAL A 56 16.69 35.29 -59.15
C VAL A 56 16.30 35.17 -60.62
N ILE A 57 16.44 36.28 -61.36
CA ILE A 57 16.17 36.38 -62.78
C ILE A 57 17.51 36.44 -63.51
N THR A 58 17.77 35.45 -64.35
CA THR A 58 19.05 35.30 -65.06
C THR A 58 18.81 35.37 -66.55
N LEU A 59 19.49 36.28 -67.24
CA LEU A 59 19.42 36.50 -68.68
C LEU A 59 20.69 35.97 -69.35
N TYR A 60 20.51 35.08 -70.31
CA TYR A 60 21.57 34.55 -71.16
C TYR A 60 21.41 35.09 -72.58
N LYS A 61 22.52 35.39 -73.27
CA LYS A 61 22.61 35.67 -74.70
C LYS A 61 23.40 34.52 -75.35
N GLY A 62 22.73 33.68 -76.14
CA GLY A 62 23.20 32.35 -76.49
C GLY A 62 23.46 31.54 -75.22
N SER A 63 24.68 31.00 -75.08
CA SER A 63 25.13 30.29 -73.88
C SER A 63 25.80 31.18 -72.82
N SER A 64 25.98 32.47 -73.11
CA SER A 64 26.72 33.39 -72.23
C SER A 64 25.77 34.09 -71.26
N LEU A 65 26.10 34.09 -69.97
CA LEU A 65 25.40 34.90 -68.97
C LEU A 65 25.59 36.38 -69.31
N LEU A 66 24.50 37.10 -69.54
CA LEU A 66 24.52 38.53 -69.88
C LEU A 66 24.19 39.39 -68.66
N ASN A 67 23.15 39.03 -67.90
CA ASN A 67 22.73 39.79 -66.72
C ASN A 67 22.05 38.86 -65.70
N GLN A 68 22.10 39.23 -64.43
CA GLN A 68 21.39 38.57 -63.35
C GLN A 68 20.93 39.61 -62.33
N MET A 69 19.69 39.46 -61.86
CA MET A 69 19.14 40.30 -60.81
C MET A 69 18.27 39.51 -59.85
N ILE A 70 18.02 40.10 -58.69
CA ILE A 70 17.07 39.59 -57.70
C ILE A 70 15.86 40.53 -57.68
N THR A 71 14.65 39.97 -57.70
CA THR A 71 13.44 40.78 -57.66
C THR A 71 13.33 41.56 -56.34
N PRO A 72 13.05 42.87 -56.38
CA PRO A 72 12.75 43.66 -55.19
C PRO A 72 11.33 43.38 -54.68
N SER A 73 10.88 44.03 -53.61
CA SER A 73 9.58 43.84 -52.96
C SER A 73 8.34 43.95 -53.87
N ASN A 74 8.46 44.64 -55.02
CA ASN A 74 7.39 44.75 -56.01
C ASN A 74 7.37 43.61 -57.04
N GLY A 75 8.33 42.68 -56.98
CA GLY A 75 8.45 41.51 -57.84
C GLY A 75 8.90 41.81 -59.28
N LYS A 76 9.20 43.08 -59.62
CA LYS A 76 9.43 43.49 -61.01
C LYS A 76 10.87 43.24 -61.46
N PHE A 77 11.02 42.96 -62.75
CA PHE A 77 12.31 42.92 -63.43
C PHE A 77 12.21 43.60 -64.81
N LYS A 78 13.35 44.01 -65.35
CA LYS A 78 13.44 44.56 -66.71
C LYS A 78 14.83 44.34 -67.30
N PHE A 79 14.86 43.91 -68.56
CA PHE A 79 16.04 43.81 -69.40
C PHE A 79 15.81 44.55 -70.72
N SER A 80 16.90 44.91 -71.37
CA SER A 80 16.90 45.37 -72.77
C SER A 80 17.67 44.34 -73.59
N LEU A 81 17.01 43.76 -74.59
CA LEU A 81 17.57 42.69 -75.42
C LEU A 81 18.02 43.28 -76.75
N ASP A 82 19.31 43.18 -77.06
CA ASP A 82 19.83 43.63 -78.36
C ASP A 82 19.25 42.80 -79.51
N ALA A 83 19.19 43.42 -80.69
CA ALA A 83 18.78 42.79 -81.93
C ALA A 83 19.61 41.56 -82.33
N ASN A 84 19.03 40.70 -83.18
CA ASN A 84 19.67 39.56 -83.84
C ASN A 84 20.40 38.58 -82.90
N ALA A 85 19.76 38.20 -81.79
CA ALA A 85 20.29 37.21 -80.87
C ALA A 85 19.22 36.31 -80.26
N ASP A 86 19.67 35.12 -79.81
CA ASP A 86 18.88 34.24 -78.97
C ASP A 86 19.13 34.55 -77.50
N TYR A 87 18.06 34.69 -76.73
CA TYR A 87 18.10 34.89 -75.30
C TYR A 87 17.35 33.80 -74.56
N THR A 88 17.84 33.47 -73.38
CA THR A 88 17.10 32.66 -72.40
C THR A 88 16.98 33.44 -71.11
N VAL A 89 15.76 33.60 -70.60
CA VAL A 89 15.51 34.13 -69.25
C VAL A 89 15.09 32.98 -68.34
N THR A 90 15.80 32.79 -67.23
CA THR A 90 15.44 31.81 -66.21
C THR A 90 15.05 32.50 -64.91
N VAL A 91 13.91 32.10 -64.36
CA VAL A 91 13.37 32.57 -63.07
C VAL A 91 13.51 31.44 -62.06
N THR A 92 14.23 31.68 -60.97
CA THR A 92 14.50 30.68 -59.93
C THR A 92 14.31 31.28 -58.53
N LYS A 93 13.91 30.45 -57.57
CA LYS A 93 13.93 30.79 -56.14
C LYS A 93 14.06 29.50 -55.34
N ALA A 94 14.87 29.51 -54.27
CA ALA A 94 15.08 28.32 -53.45
C ALA A 94 13.74 27.79 -52.89
N GLY A 95 13.46 26.51 -53.15
CA GLY A 95 12.19 25.86 -52.75
C GLY A 95 11.01 26.11 -53.69
N TYR A 96 11.21 26.77 -54.84
CA TYR A 96 10.18 27.04 -55.84
C TYR A 96 10.53 26.38 -57.17
N ILE A 97 9.51 26.20 -58.02
CA ILE A 97 9.71 25.76 -59.39
C ILE A 97 10.57 26.76 -60.18
N THR A 98 11.29 26.24 -61.18
CA THR A 98 12.05 27.07 -62.13
C THR A 98 11.25 27.25 -63.41
N LYS A 99 11.22 28.47 -63.95
CA LYS A 99 10.60 28.78 -65.24
C LYS A 99 11.61 29.38 -66.21
N LYS A 100 11.49 29.05 -67.49
CA LYS A 100 12.40 29.50 -68.55
C LYS A 100 11.63 30.17 -69.68
N PHE A 101 12.19 31.18 -70.31
CA PHE A 101 11.64 31.84 -71.50
C PHE A 101 12.70 31.85 -72.58
N ALA A 102 12.33 31.51 -73.81
CA ALA A 102 13.20 31.63 -74.96
C ALA A 102 12.75 32.82 -75.80
N ILE A 103 13.66 33.74 -76.10
CA ILE A 103 13.38 34.95 -76.88
C ILE A 103 14.36 35.01 -78.04
N ASN A 104 13.87 35.04 -79.27
CA ASN A 104 14.69 35.26 -80.46
C ASN A 104 14.42 36.68 -80.99
N THR A 105 15.43 37.54 -81.00
CA THR A 105 15.34 38.93 -81.52
C THR A 105 15.80 39.05 -82.99
N GLY A 106 15.87 37.93 -83.71
CA GLY A 106 16.18 37.90 -85.13
C GLY A 106 14.95 38.12 -86.02
N GLY A 107 15.19 38.27 -87.33
CA GLY A 107 14.11 38.36 -88.33
C GLY A 107 13.46 39.73 -88.48
N VAL A 108 13.92 40.74 -87.73
CA VAL A 108 13.47 42.13 -87.83
C VAL A 108 14.31 42.87 -88.87
N SER A 109 13.67 43.49 -89.87
CA SER A 109 14.35 44.35 -90.84
C SER A 109 14.84 45.65 -90.18
N ASP A 110 15.89 46.27 -90.73
CA ASP A 110 16.42 47.53 -90.19
C ASP A 110 15.38 48.67 -90.22
N GLU A 111 14.58 48.72 -91.28
CA GLU A 111 13.46 49.66 -91.39
C GLU A 111 12.45 49.47 -90.25
N ARG A 112 12.01 48.23 -90.00
CA ARG A 112 11.05 47.96 -88.91
C ARG A 112 11.67 48.24 -87.53
N GLY A 113 12.92 47.83 -87.33
CA GLY A 113 13.64 48.03 -86.08
C GLY A 113 13.81 49.50 -85.71
N GLY A 114 13.93 50.39 -86.72
CA GLY A 114 14.02 51.85 -86.53
C GLY A 114 12.83 52.48 -85.80
N PHE A 115 11.64 51.84 -85.84
CA PHE A 115 10.45 52.29 -85.11
C PHE A 115 10.44 51.85 -83.64
N GLY A 116 11.32 50.93 -83.25
CA GLY A 116 11.36 50.36 -81.91
C GLY A 116 10.18 49.43 -81.60
N PHE A 117 10.16 48.94 -80.35
CA PHE A 117 9.18 47.99 -79.85
C PHE A 117 8.64 48.44 -78.49
N GLY A 118 7.33 48.25 -78.26
CA GLY A 118 6.68 48.58 -76.98
C GLY A 118 7.19 47.73 -75.80
N GLY A 119 7.90 46.65 -76.10
CA GLY A 119 8.42 45.70 -75.14
C GLY A 119 7.44 44.57 -74.86
N PHE A 120 7.94 43.55 -74.19
CA PHE A 120 7.19 42.35 -73.85
C PHE A 120 7.12 42.22 -72.32
N ASP A 121 5.93 42.40 -71.75
CA ASP A 121 5.69 42.36 -70.31
C ASP A 121 5.02 41.04 -69.90
N ILE A 122 5.58 40.33 -68.92
CA ILE A 122 5.08 39.02 -68.48
C ILE A 122 4.73 38.95 -67.00
N GLY A 123 3.64 38.23 -66.68
CA GLY A 123 3.34 37.76 -65.34
C GLY A 123 3.88 36.34 -65.14
N VAL A 124 4.63 36.11 -64.06
CA VAL A 124 5.27 34.82 -63.79
C VAL A 124 4.99 34.36 -62.37
N GLY A 125 3.97 33.51 -62.23
CA GLY A 125 3.68 32.83 -60.96
C GLY A 125 4.64 31.70 -60.68
N LEU A 126 5.28 31.72 -59.51
CA LEU A 126 6.02 30.59 -58.94
C LEU A 126 5.21 29.94 -57.81
N PHE A 127 5.36 28.63 -57.67
CA PHE A 127 4.85 27.87 -56.54
C PHE A 127 5.93 26.95 -55.98
N ARG A 128 5.73 26.46 -54.76
CA ARG A 128 6.73 25.67 -54.04
C ARG A 128 6.90 24.28 -54.65
N THR A 129 8.11 23.77 -54.59
CA THR A 129 8.39 22.37 -54.92
C THR A 129 8.04 21.47 -53.74
N TYR A 130 7.45 20.31 -54.03
CA TYR A 130 7.08 19.27 -53.07
C TYR A 130 7.75 17.95 -53.47
N PRO A 131 8.36 17.21 -52.52
CA PRO A 131 8.91 15.90 -52.79
C PRO A 131 7.87 14.96 -53.42
N GLY A 132 8.26 14.23 -54.46
CA GLY A 132 7.42 13.24 -55.14
C GLY A 132 6.57 13.78 -56.29
N LEU A 133 6.60 15.08 -56.59
CA LEU A 133 5.99 15.62 -57.81
C LEU A 133 6.97 15.62 -58.98
N ASP A 134 6.47 15.38 -60.19
CA ASP A 134 7.28 15.40 -61.42
C ASP A 134 7.26 16.80 -62.08
N TYR A 135 8.43 17.45 -62.12
CA TYR A 135 8.60 18.78 -62.70
C TYR A 135 9.16 18.77 -64.14
N SER A 136 9.23 17.60 -64.78
CA SER A 136 9.86 17.39 -66.09
C SER A 136 9.39 18.39 -67.17
N CYS A 137 8.11 18.78 -67.17
CA CYS A 137 7.56 19.71 -68.15
C CYS A 137 8.10 21.16 -68.04
N LEU A 138 8.75 21.51 -66.91
CA LEU A 138 9.44 22.80 -66.72
C LEU A 138 10.91 22.77 -67.17
N GLY A 139 11.38 21.64 -67.72
CA GLY A 139 12.72 21.54 -68.29
C GLY A 139 12.91 22.44 -69.52
N ASN A 140 11.84 22.61 -70.30
CA ASN A 140 11.77 23.44 -71.51
C ASN A 140 11.29 24.87 -71.21
N PRO A 141 11.55 25.85 -72.11
CA PRO A 141 10.96 27.19 -72.01
C PRO A 141 9.44 27.13 -71.92
N ILE A 142 8.82 27.89 -71.03
CA ILE A 142 7.37 27.95 -70.86
C ILE A 142 6.69 28.86 -71.88
N ALA A 143 7.45 29.76 -72.51
CA ALA A 143 7.05 30.53 -73.68
C ALA A 143 8.25 30.72 -74.62
N LYS A 144 7.95 30.76 -75.91
CA LYS A 144 8.88 31.10 -76.99
C LYS A 144 8.39 32.38 -77.64
N ILE A 145 9.21 33.42 -77.59
CA ILE A 145 8.91 34.77 -78.08
C ILE A 145 9.80 35.04 -79.29
N SER A 146 9.20 35.48 -80.38
CA SER A 146 9.92 35.79 -81.62
C SER A 146 9.20 36.89 -82.40
N TYR A 147 9.92 37.56 -83.29
CA TYR A 147 9.31 38.54 -84.18
C TYR A 147 8.35 37.85 -85.15
N ASN A 148 7.12 38.38 -85.27
CA ASN A 148 6.11 37.94 -86.21
C ASN A 148 6.00 38.96 -87.37
N PRO A 149 6.47 38.61 -88.59
CA PRO A 149 6.45 39.52 -89.74
C PRO A 149 5.08 39.59 -90.44
N ALA A 150 4.04 38.94 -89.91
CA ALA A 150 2.70 39.04 -90.48
C ALA A 150 2.24 40.52 -90.48
N LYS A 151 1.67 40.97 -91.60
CA LYS A 151 1.34 42.39 -91.87
C LYS A 151 0.42 43.04 -90.83
N ASP A 152 -0.35 42.24 -90.12
CA ASP A 152 -1.30 42.64 -89.09
C ASP A 152 -0.72 42.57 -87.67
N VAL A 153 0.51 42.05 -87.51
CA VAL A 153 1.21 41.93 -86.23
C VAL A 153 2.46 42.80 -86.21
N GLU A 154 3.39 42.59 -87.16
CA GLU A 154 4.70 43.26 -87.27
C GLU A 154 5.36 43.60 -85.91
N ASP A 155 5.30 42.67 -84.96
CA ASP A 155 5.77 42.83 -83.57
C ASP A 155 6.19 41.47 -82.99
N PHE A 156 6.78 41.47 -81.80
CA PHE A 156 7.10 40.27 -81.04
C PHE A 156 5.83 39.65 -80.46
N ASP A 157 5.55 38.40 -80.84
CA ASP A 157 4.49 37.58 -80.24
C ASP A 157 5.10 36.28 -79.69
N TYR A 158 4.29 35.50 -79.00
CA TYR A 158 4.67 34.19 -78.47
C TYR A 158 3.96 33.06 -79.21
N ASP A 159 4.61 31.89 -79.24
CA ASP A 159 4.01 30.67 -79.76
C ASP A 159 2.88 30.20 -78.84
N ARG A 160 1.63 30.51 -79.23
CA ARG A 160 0.42 30.23 -78.43
C ARG A 160 0.16 28.75 -78.27
N GLU A 161 0.38 27.94 -79.32
CA GLU A 161 0.14 26.50 -79.26
C GLU A 161 1.16 25.80 -78.36
N TYR A 162 2.43 26.16 -78.49
CA TYR A 162 3.50 25.68 -77.62
C TYR A 162 3.26 26.08 -76.16
N THR A 163 2.95 27.35 -75.94
CA THR A 163 2.71 27.90 -74.59
C THR A 163 1.48 27.25 -73.95
N ALA A 164 0.39 27.04 -74.71
CA ALA A 164 -0.82 26.38 -74.21
C ALA A 164 -0.56 24.94 -73.72
N LYS A 165 0.27 24.16 -74.43
CA LYS A 165 0.64 22.79 -74.02
C LYS A 165 1.38 22.77 -72.70
N ILE A 166 2.33 23.68 -72.50
CA ILE A 166 3.09 23.76 -71.24
C ILE A 166 2.22 24.31 -70.13
N GLN A 167 1.31 25.25 -70.44
CA GLN A 167 0.38 25.80 -69.46
C GLN A 167 -0.54 24.72 -68.89
N GLN A 168 -1.02 23.77 -69.69
CA GLN A 168 -1.80 22.63 -69.18
C GLN A 168 -1.02 21.80 -68.15
N CYS A 169 0.27 21.54 -68.39
CA CYS A 169 1.11 20.86 -67.39
C CYS A 169 1.29 21.70 -66.12
N ILE A 170 1.52 23.01 -66.26
CA ILE A 170 1.67 23.93 -65.13
C ILE A 170 0.42 23.93 -64.25
N GLU A 171 -0.77 23.94 -64.84
CA GLU A 171 -2.03 23.89 -64.08
C GLU A 171 -2.22 22.55 -63.35
N GLN A 172 -1.85 21.42 -63.97
CA GLN A 172 -1.84 20.12 -63.29
C GLN A 172 -0.86 20.10 -62.11
N LEU A 173 0.33 20.66 -62.28
CA LEU A 173 1.33 20.75 -61.21
C LEU A 173 0.88 21.64 -60.06
N LYS A 174 0.18 22.74 -60.33
CA LYS A 174 -0.40 23.60 -59.29
C LYS A 174 -1.43 22.85 -58.45
N GLU A 175 -2.28 22.02 -59.07
CA GLU A 175 -3.26 21.23 -58.30
C GLU A 175 -2.55 20.16 -57.45
N LEU A 176 -1.56 19.47 -57.99
CA LEU A 176 -0.76 18.49 -57.22
C LEU A 176 0.00 19.15 -56.06
N GLU A 177 0.57 20.34 -56.28
CA GLU A 177 1.19 21.16 -55.23
C GLU A 177 0.19 21.49 -54.12
N ARG A 178 -1.01 21.95 -54.48
CA ARG A 178 -2.06 22.30 -53.53
C ARG A 178 -2.47 21.09 -52.67
N GLN A 179 -2.59 19.92 -53.28
CA GLN A 179 -2.91 18.68 -52.58
C GLN A 179 -1.77 18.23 -51.64
N ALA A 180 -0.52 18.30 -52.10
CA ALA A 180 0.65 17.97 -51.30
C ALA A 180 0.76 18.89 -50.08
N ARG A 181 0.56 20.20 -50.28
CA ARG A 181 0.55 21.21 -49.22
C ARG A 181 -0.56 20.98 -48.19
N LEU A 182 -1.77 20.63 -48.65
CA LEU A 182 -2.88 20.33 -47.75
C LEU A 182 -2.57 19.12 -46.88
N LYS A 183 -2.04 18.04 -47.47
CA LYS A 183 -1.62 16.85 -46.72
C LYS A 183 -0.53 17.18 -45.69
N GLU A 184 0.46 17.98 -46.06
CA GLU A 184 1.51 18.41 -45.14
C GLU A 184 0.94 19.19 -43.94
N ARG A 185 0.01 20.12 -44.18
CA ARG A 185 -0.68 20.85 -43.12
C ARG A 185 -1.46 19.92 -42.19
N GLN A 186 -2.28 19.04 -42.75
CA GLN A 186 -3.08 18.09 -41.97
C GLN A 186 -2.21 17.16 -41.14
N TYR A 187 -1.07 16.70 -41.68
CA TYR A 187 -0.10 15.90 -40.95
C TYR A 187 0.48 16.69 -39.77
N ASN A 188 0.94 17.93 -39.98
CA ASN A 188 1.49 18.76 -38.92
C ASN A 188 0.46 19.04 -37.81
N GLU A 189 -0.79 19.34 -38.18
CA GLU A 189 -1.88 19.54 -37.21
C GLU A 189 -2.21 18.27 -36.41
N ALA A 190 -2.16 17.09 -37.04
CA ALA A 190 -2.34 15.81 -36.35
C ALA A 190 -1.19 15.54 -35.37
N MET A 191 0.05 15.77 -35.78
CA MET A 191 1.23 15.63 -34.93
C MET A 191 1.21 16.59 -33.74
N ASP A 192 0.84 17.86 -33.95
CA ASP A 192 0.73 18.84 -32.87
C ASP A 192 -0.36 18.46 -31.86
N ARG A 193 -1.53 18.00 -32.33
CA ARG A 193 -2.60 17.49 -31.45
C ARG A 193 -2.11 16.27 -30.66
N ALA A 194 -1.42 15.34 -31.31
CA ALA A 194 -0.91 14.13 -30.68
C ALA A 194 0.12 14.46 -29.58
N ASN A 195 1.10 15.30 -29.89
CA ASN A 195 2.12 15.75 -28.94
C ASN A 195 1.52 16.49 -27.74
N LYS A 196 0.54 17.37 -27.99
CA LYS A 196 -0.17 18.10 -26.93
C LYS A 196 -0.95 17.16 -26.03
N ALA A 197 -1.71 16.23 -26.60
CA ALA A 197 -2.46 15.22 -25.83
C ALA A 197 -1.51 14.34 -25.00
N PHE A 198 -0.37 13.93 -25.59
CA PHE A 198 0.65 13.15 -24.89
C PHE A 198 1.24 13.92 -23.71
N GLY A 199 1.61 15.19 -23.89
CA GLY A 199 2.10 16.06 -22.82
C GLY A 199 1.09 16.27 -21.68
N ASN A 200 -0.20 16.27 -22.01
CA ASN A 200 -1.31 16.31 -21.05
C ASN A 200 -1.65 14.93 -20.45
N LYS A 201 -0.86 13.88 -20.73
CA LYS A 201 -1.08 12.48 -20.30
C LYS A 201 -2.40 11.88 -20.79
N GLN A 202 -2.96 12.42 -21.86
CA GLN A 202 -4.15 11.90 -22.55
C GLN A 202 -3.70 10.90 -23.62
N TYR A 203 -3.17 9.76 -23.19
CA TYR A 203 -2.47 8.82 -24.08
C TYR A 203 -3.37 8.19 -25.15
N GLU A 204 -4.64 7.92 -24.85
CA GLU A 204 -5.59 7.40 -25.86
C GLU A 204 -5.91 8.44 -26.95
N PRO A 205 -6.33 9.69 -26.63
CA PRO A 205 -6.44 10.75 -27.63
C PRO A 205 -5.14 11.02 -28.41
N ALA A 206 -3.98 10.94 -27.75
CA ALA A 206 -2.69 11.10 -28.41
C ALA A 206 -2.43 10.01 -29.44
N LYS A 207 -2.70 8.74 -29.09
CA LYS A 207 -2.57 7.59 -29.98
C LYS A 207 -3.45 7.72 -31.22
N VAL A 208 -4.71 8.15 -31.05
CA VAL A 208 -5.62 8.43 -32.18
C VAL A 208 -5.05 9.49 -33.11
N ALA A 209 -4.55 10.61 -32.57
CA ALA A 209 -3.98 11.67 -33.39
C ALA A 209 -2.67 11.27 -34.11
N TYR A 210 -1.81 10.45 -33.49
CA TYR A 210 -0.65 9.87 -34.18
C TYR A 210 -1.09 8.90 -35.30
N GLN A 211 -2.16 8.13 -35.09
CA GLN A 211 -2.70 7.25 -36.13
C GLN A 211 -3.27 8.05 -37.31
N GLU A 212 -3.91 9.18 -37.05
CA GLU A 212 -4.33 10.12 -38.10
C GLU A 212 -3.14 10.64 -38.91
N ALA A 213 -2.02 10.98 -38.25
CA ALA A 213 -0.79 11.38 -38.93
C ALA A 213 -0.23 10.24 -39.81
N LEU A 214 -0.26 8.99 -39.34
CA LEU A 214 0.17 7.82 -40.13
C LEU A 214 -0.75 7.52 -41.32
N ASN A 215 -2.04 7.81 -41.21
CA ASN A 215 -2.97 7.68 -42.33
C ASN A 215 -2.67 8.69 -43.45
N ILE A 216 -2.05 9.84 -43.12
CA ILE A 216 -1.61 10.85 -44.10
C ILE A 216 -0.21 10.54 -44.64
N LYS A 217 0.72 10.17 -43.75
CA LYS A 217 2.11 9.85 -44.06
C LYS A 217 2.44 8.48 -43.49
N ALA A 218 2.28 7.46 -44.32
CA ALA A 218 2.57 6.08 -43.95
C ALA A 218 4.05 5.92 -43.55
N ASN A 219 4.31 5.06 -42.57
CA ASN A 219 5.65 4.75 -42.04
C ASN A 219 6.42 5.97 -41.49
N ASP A 220 5.71 6.98 -41.01
CA ASP A 220 6.34 8.11 -40.34
C ASP A 220 6.86 7.71 -38.95
N GLN A 221 8.18 7.63 -38.81
CA GLN A 221 8.83 7.17 -37.59
C GLN A 221 8.43 7.97 -36.33
N PRO A 222 8.37 9.32 -36.36
CA PRO A 222 7.88 10.10 -35.22
C PRO A 222 6.48 9.69 -34.75
N ALA A 223 5.53 9.49 -35.66
CA ALA A 223 4.18 9.07 -35.31
C ALA A 223 4.13 7.63 -34.76
N MET A 224 4.90 6.70 -35.36
CA MET A 224 5.02 5.31 -34.86
C MET A 224 5.60 5.27 -33.44
N ASP A 225 6.68 6.02 -33.19
CA ASP A 225 7.29 6.12 -31.86
C ASP A 225 6.33 6.76 -30.84
N GLY A 226 5.54 7.75 -31.29
CA GLY A 226 4.48 8.36 -30.50
C GLY A 226 3.42 7.35 -30.03
N ILE A 227 2.92 6.51 -30.94
CA ILE A 227 1.98 5.43 -30.62
C ILE A 227 2.59 4.44 -29.61
N LYS A 228 3.83 4.00 -29.85
CA LYS A 228 4.54 3.08 -28.96
C LYS A 228 4.65 3.65 -27.54
N LYS A 229 5.04 4.92 -27.40
CA LYS A 229 5.10 5.60 -26.10
C LYS A 229 3.74 5.72 -25.42
N CYS A 230 2.66 5.93 -26.19
CA CYS A 230 1.30 5.92 -25.65
C CYS A 230 0.95 4.54 -25.08
N ASP A 231 1.22 3.46 -25.83
CA ASP A 231 0.95 2.09 -25.39
C ASP A 231 1.72 1.71 -24.12
N GLU A 232 3.00 2.06 -24.06
CA GLU A 232 3.83 1.86 -22.86
C GLU A 232 3.25 2.61 -21.64
N ALA A 233 2.84 3.87 -21.84
CA ALA A 233 2.27 4.67 -20.76
C ALA A 233 0.90 4.14 -20.27
N ILE A 234 0.04 3.71 -21.19
CA ILE A 234 -1.26 3.08 -20.88
C ILE A 234 -1.03 1.79 -20.09
N ALA A 235 -0.10 0.94 -20.52
CA ALA A 235 0.23 -0.30 -19.82
C ALA A 235 0.78 -0.05 -18.42
N LEU A 236 1.64 0.96 -18.23
CA LEU A 236 2.16 1.34 -16.91
C LEU A 236 1.05 1.85 -15.98
N LEU A 237 0.13 2.69 -16.48
CA LEU A 237 -1.03 3.13 -15.70
C LEU A 237 -1.94 1.96 -15.31
N GLY A 238 -2.17 1.02 -16.23
CA GLY A 238 -2.93 -0.20 -15.96
C GLY A 238 -2.30 -1.04 -14.85
N LYS A 239 -0.98 -1.27 -14.92
CA LYS A 239 -0.23 -1.99 -13.87
C LYS A 239 -0.30 -1.28 -12.52
N ALA A 240 -0.09 0.04 -12.49
CA ALA A 240 -0.16 0.83 -11.26
C ALA A 240 -1.56 0.78 -10.62
N SER A 241 -2.62 0.88 -11.42
CA SER A 241 -4.01 0.76 -10.96
C SER A 241 -4.32 -0.64 -10.42
N ALA A 242 -3.84 -1.69 -11.09
CA ALA A 242 -4.01 -3.07 -10.63
C ALA A 242 -3.34 -3.30 -9.26
N LEU A 243 -2.09 -2.84 -9.09
CA LEU A 243 -1.37 -2.91 -7.82
C LEU A 243 -2.10 -2.10 -6.72
N GLU A 244 -2.60 -0.91 -7.04
CA GLU A 244 -3.37 -0.11 -6.08
C GLU A 244 -4.63 -0.87 -5.58
N ASN A 245 -5.33 -1.54 -6.48
CA ASN A 245 -6.50 -2.34 -6.12
C ASN A 245 -6.13 -3.61 -5.33
N GLU A 246 -5.02 -4.28 -5.69
CA GLU A 246 -4.52 -5.43 -4.93
C GLU A 246 -4.19 -5.03 -3.48
N TYR A 247 -3.49 -3.90 -3.29
CA TYR A 247 -3.22 -3.34 -1.97
C TYR A 247 -4.50 -3.04 -1.18
N LYS A 248 -5.47 -2.33 -1.79
CA LYS A 248 -6.75 -2.00 -1.13
C LYS A 248 -7.53 -3.24 -0.72
N ASN A 249 -7.60 -4.24 -1.60
CA ASN A 249 -8.29 -5.49 -1.31
C ASN A 249 -7.59 -6.28 -0.20
N ALA A 250 -6.26 -6.32 -0.20
CA ALA A 250 -5.49 -6.94 0.88
C ALA A 250 -5.72 -6.26 2.23
N MET A 251 -5.71 -4.92 2.27
CA MET A 251 -6.03 -4.14 3.48
C MET A 251 -7.46 -4.38 3.99
N ALA A 252 -8.43 -4.44 3.08
CA ALA A 252 -9.82 -4.72 3.43
C ALA A 252 -9.99 -6.14 3.98
N ARG A 253 -9.42 -7.16 3.32
CA ARG A 253 -9.43 -8.55 3.80
C ARG A 253 -8.81 -8.67 5.18
N GLY A 254 -7.66 -8.02 5.41
CA GLY A 254 -7.00 -8.02 6.71
C GLY A 254 -7.87 -7.39 7.81
N THR A 255 -8.52 -6.26 7.50
CA THR A 255 -9.42 -5.58 8.44
C THR A 255 -10.66 -6.40 8.76
N THR A 256 -11.28 -7.04 7.76
CA THR A 256 -12.42 -7.94 7.95
C THR A 256 -12.03 -9.16 8.79
N ALA A 257 -10.89 -9.78 8.49
CA ALA A 257 -10.37 -10.92 9.25
C ALA A 257 -10.07 -10.54 10.71
N MET A 258 -9.52 -9.34 10.96
CA MET A 258 -9.35 -8.80 12.30
C MET A 258 -10.67 -8.65 13.06
N GLY A 259 -11.69 -8.09 12.41
CA GLY A 259 -13.03 -7.96 13.00
C GLY A 259 -13.67 -9.31 13.34
N GLY A 260 -13.38 -10.33 12.53
CA GLY A 260 -13.78 -11.73 12.78
C GLY A 260 -12.91 -12.48 13.79
N LYS A 261 -11.85 -11.87 14.33
CA LYS A 261 -10.81 -12.52 15.16
C LYS A 261 -10.08 -13.66 14.46
N ASN A 262 -10.11 -13.71 13.13
CA ASN A 262 -9.33 -14.63 12.31
C ASN A 262 -7.92 -14.07 12.12
N TYR A 263 -7.12 -14.10 13.19
CA TYR A 263 -5.84 -13.36 13.22
C TYR A 263 -4.81 -13.88 12.21
N ASP A 264 -4.81 -15.18 11.90
CA ASP A 264 -3.92 -15.75 10.88
C ASP A 264 -4.24 -15.25 9.46
N ASP A 265 -5.53 -15.18 9.13
CA ASP A 265 -6.00 -14.62 7.86
C ASP A 265 -5.69 -13.12 7.77
N ALA A 266 -5.82 -12.40 8.89
CA ALA A 266 -5.47 -10.99 8.96
C ALA A 266 -3.98 -10.75 8.73
N ILE A 267 -3.10 -11.52 9.39
CA ILE A 267 -1.65 -11.48 9.20
C ILE A 267 -1.29 -11.76 7.75
N THR A 268 -1.90 -12.78 7.15
CA THR A 268 -1.66 -13.13 5.73
C THR A 268 -2.07 -11.98 4.81
N ALA A 269 -3.25 -11.39 5.02
CA ALA A 269 -3.76 -10.32 4.18
C ALA A 269 -2.95 -9.01 4.34
N PHE A 270 -2.48 -8.65 5.54
CA PHE A 270 -1.59 -7.49 5.70
C PHE A 270 -0.20 -7.71 5.11
N ASN A 271 0.32 -8.95 5.13
CA ASN A 271 1.55 -9.30 4.41
C ASN A 271 1.36 -9.21 2.88
N ASP A 272 0.21 -9.63 2.35
CA ASP A 272 -0.12 -9.43 0.94
C ASP A 272 -0.11 -7.94 0.58
N ALA A 273 -0.65 -7.07 1.44
CA ALA A 273 -0.61 -5.61 1.23
C ALA A 273 0.83 -5.08 1.21
N LEU A 274 1.69 -5.57 2.11
CA LEU A 274 3.11 -5.19 2.19
C LEU A 274 3.95 -5.74 1.04
N ARG A 275 3.55 -6.84 0.40
CA ARG A 275 4.18 -7.33 -0.83
C ARG A 275 3.96 -6.37 -2.00
N VAL A 276 2.81 -5.69 -2.02
CA VAL A 276 2.46 -4.70 -3.05
C VAL A 276 3.05 -3.32 -2.73
N LYS A 277 2.92 -2.85 -1.49
CA LYS A 277 3.50 -1.59 -0.99
C LYS A 277 4.39 -1.86 0.21
N ALA A 278 5.65 -2.15 -0.08
CA ALA A 278 6.65 -2.37 0.95
C ALA A 278 6.76 -1.15 1.87
N ASN A 279 6.83 -1.41 3.18
CA ASN A 279 6.97 -0.40 4.24
C ASN A 279 5.80 0.60 4.34
N ASP A 280 4.61 0.29 3.82
CA ASP A 280 3.42 1.10 4.08
C ASP A 280 3.12 1.16 5.59
N PRO A 281 3.16 2.35 6.24
CA PRO A 281 3.05 2.44 7.70
C PRO A 281 1.74 1.88 8.24
N THR A 282 0.65 2.02 7.48
CA THR A 282 -0.68 1.53 7.88
C THR A 282 -0.71 0.01 7.89
N ALA A 283 -0.25 -0.63 6.82
CA ALA A 283 -0.18 -2.09 6.73
C ALA A 283 0.78 -2.69 7.77
N VAL A 284 1.92 -2.05 8.04
CA VAL A 284 2.85 -2.46 9.11
C VAL A 284 2.18 -2.40 10.49
N ALA A 285 1.51 -1.29 10.81
CA ALA A 285 0.81 -1.14 12.09
C ALA A 285 -0.29 -2.19 12.25
N LYS A 286 -1.07 -2.43 11.18
CA LYS A 286 -2.14 -3.42 11.17
C LYS A 286 -1.64 -4.86 11.29
N LEU A 287 -0.52 -5.20 10.66
CA LEU A 287 0.14 -6.49 10.83
C LEU A 287 0.59 -6.70 12.28
N LYS A 288 1.14 -5.66 12.91
CA LYS A 288 1.51 -5.70 14.33
C LYS A 288 0.29 -5.90 15.23
N GLU A 289 -0.77 -5.13 15.02
CA GLU A 289 -2.05 -5.28 15.73
C GLU A 289 -2.59 -6.72 15.63
N ALA A 290 -2.56 -7.32 14.43
CA ALA A 290 -3.01 -8.68 14.21
C ALA A 290 -2.15 -9.72 14.93
N THR A 291 -0.83 -9.53 14.92
CA THR A 291 0.12 -10.41 15.61
C THR A 291 -0.04 -10.34 17.12
N ASP A 292 -0.17 -9.14 17.68
CA ASP A 292 -0.38 -8.92 19.11
C ASP A 292 -1.73 -9.51 19.57
N ALA A 293 -2.79 -9.32 18.77
CA ALA A 293 -4.10 -9.88 19.06
C ALA A 293 -4.11 -11.42 19.02
N LYS A 294 -3.41 -12.04 18.06
CA LYS A 294 -3.22 -13.50 18.00
C LYS A 294 -2.55 -14.01 19.27
N ASN A 295 -1.46 -13.37 19.68
CA ASN A 295 -0.71 -13.78 20.87
C ASN A 295 -1.54 -13.61 22.14
N ALA A 296 -2.26 -12.49 22.29
CA ALA A 296 -3.15 -12.25 23.42
C ALA A 296 -4.29 -13.29 23.48
N ALA A 297 -4.87 -13.64 22.33
CA ALA A 297 -5.91 -14.68 22.26
C ALA A 297 -5.37 -16.05 22.67
N ALA A 298 -4.17 -16.43 22.23
CA ALA A 298 -3.51 -17.67 22.64
C ALA A 298 -3.23 -17.70 24.16
N VAL A 299 -2.75 -16.59 24.73
CA VAL A 299 -2.51 -16.48 26.19
C VAL A 299 -3.82 -16.62 26.96
N ASN A 300 -4.90 -15.97 26.52
CA ASN A 300 -6.20 -16.07 27.19
C ASN A 300 -6.80 -17.48 27.08
N ALA A 301 -6.68 -18.12 25.92
CA ALA A 301 -7.10 -19.51 25.74
C ALA A 301 -6.33 -20.46 26.67
N ALA A 302 -5.02 -20.26 26.84
CA ALA A 302 -4.21 -21.04 27.77
C ALA A 302 -4.64 -20.81 29.23
N LYS A 303 -4.90 -19.55 29.64
CA LYS A 303 -5.41 -19.25 30.99
C LYS A 303 -6.76 -19.91 31.27
N GLU A 304 -7.68 -19.88 30.31
CA GLU A 304 -8.99 -20.52 30.44
C GLU A 304 -8.86 -22.05 30.57
N ALA A 305 -7.97 -22.67 29.79
CA ALA A 305 -7.67 -24.09 29.89
C ALA A 305 -7.07 -24.45 31.26
N SER A 306 -6.11 -23.66 31.77
CA SER A 306 -5.52 -23.86 33.10
C SER A 306 -6.55 -23.67 34.22
N TYR A 307 -7.41 -22.65 34.13
CA TYR A 307 -8.53 -22.44 35.05
C TYR A 307 -9.44 -23.67 35.09
N LYS A 308 -9.88 -24.17 33.93
CA LYS A 308 -10.76 -25.34 33.85
C LYS A 308 -10.10 -26.58 34.45
N ALA A 309 -8.82 -26.83 34.13
CA ALA A 309 -8.08 -27.96 34.68
C ALA A 309 -7.95 -27.88 36.21
N ALA A 310 -7.67 -26.69 36.76
CA ALA A 310 -7.60 -26.47 38.20
C ALA A 310 -8.96 -26.69 38.88
N MET A 311 -10.05 -26.22 38.27
CA MET A 311 -11.42 -26.47 38.77
C MET A 311 -11.79 -27.96 38.76
N ASP A 312 -11.51 -28.67 37.66
CA ASP A 312 -11.77 -30.10 37.54
C ASP A 312 -10.98 -30.90 38.60
N LYS A 313 -9.69 -30.56 38.79
CA LYS A 313 -8.82 -31.12 39.83
C LYS A 313 -9.36 -30.83 41.24
N ALA A 314 -9.76 -29.59 41.52
CA ALA A 314 -10.27 -29.19 42.82
C ALA A 314 -11.57 -29.92 43.17
N ASN A 315 -12.52 -29.99 42.23
CA ASN A 315 -13.77 -30.73 42.40
C ASN A 315 -13.52 -32.22 42.63
N GLY A 316 -12.57 -32.82 41.90
CA GLY A 316 -12.20 -34.23 42.07
C GLY A 316 -11.59 -34.53 43.44
N LEU A 317 -10.72 -33.64 43.95
CA LEU A 317 -10.14 -33.75 45.29
C LEU A 317 -11.18 -33.55 46.40
N PHE A 318 -12.10 -32.59 46.20
CA PHE A 318 -13.20 -32.36 47.12
C PHE A 318 -14.10 -33.59 47.26
N GLY A 319 -14.47 -34.22 46.14
CA GLY A 319 -15.24 -35.47 46.14
C GLY A 319 -14.53 -36.66 46.80
N GLN A 320 -13.20 -36.62 46.91
CA GLN A 320 -12.39 -37.58 47.66
C GLN A 320 -12.20 -37.22 49.13
N ALA A 321 -12.87 -36.18 49.63
CA ALA A 321 -12.70 -35.61 50.97
C ALA A 321 -11.26 -35.12 51.30
N LYS A 322 -10.45 -34.84 50.27
CA LYS A 322 -9.10 -34.26 50.42
C LYS A 322 -9.18 -32.73 50.43
N TYR A 323 -9.75 -32.18 51.49
CA TYR A 323 -10.17 -30.77 51.51
C TYR A 323 -9.02 -29.76 51.46
N GLU A 324 -7.85 -30.03 52.06
CA GLU A 324 -6.69 -29.13 51.93
C GLU A 324 -6.13 -29.08 50.50
N ASP A 325 -6.01 -30.24 49.85
CA ASP A 325 -5.56 -30.32 48.46
C ASP A 325 -6.58 -29.67 47.52
N ALA A 326 -7.88 -29.91 47.76
CA ALA A 326 -8.97 -29.30 47.00
C ALA A 326 -8.96 -27.77 47.14
N LYS A 327 -8.80 -27.25 48.36
CA LYS A 327 -8.67 -25.81 48.64
C LYS A 327 -7.50 -25.19 47.89
N SER A 328 -6.35 -25.87 47.86
CA SER A 328 -5.17 -25.42 47.12
C SER A 328 -5.43 -25.36 45.61
N ALA A 329 -6.11 -26.37 45.05
CA ALA A 329 -6.49 -26.38 43.63
C ALA A 329 -7.55 -25.32 43.27
N TYR A 330 -8.52 -25.02 44.15
CA TYR A 330 -9.45 -23.90 43.93
C TYR A 330 -8.73 -22.54 43.96
N LYS A 331 -7.72 -22.38 44.83
CA LYS A 331 -6.87 -21.17 44.84
C LYS A 331 -6.02 -21.05 43.57
N GLU A 332 -5.53 -22.16 43.04
CA GLU A 332 -4.85 -22.22 41.73
C GLU A 332 -5.79 -21.73 40.62
N ALA A 333 -7.05 -22.19 40.60
CA ALA A 333 -8.07 -21.70 39.67
C ALA A 333 -8.31 -20.19 39.78
N LEU A 334 -8.40 -19.65 41.01
CA LEU A 334 -8.51 -18.20 41.26
C LEU A 334 -7.27 -17.41 40.80
N GLY A 335 -6.09 -18.04 40.78
CA GLY A 335 -4.88 -17.44 40.18
C GLY A 335 -5.00 -17.24 38.68
N HIS A 336 -5.73 -18.11 37.97
CA HIS A 336 -5.99 -17.99 36.53
C HIS A 336 -7.19 -17.10 36.21
N LYS A 337 -8.20 -17.09 37.09
CA LYS A 337 -9.43 -16.29 36.94
C LYS A 337 -9.81 -15.61 38.27
N PRO A 338 -9.18 -14.47 38.61
CA PRO A 338 -9.45 -13.75 39.85
C PRO A 338 -10.92 -13.31 39.94
N GLY A 339 -11.53 -13.50 41.11
CA GLY A 339 -12.94 -13.14 41.35
C GLY A 339 -13.97 -14.17 40.86
N ASP A 340 -13.53 -15.35 40.42
CA ASP A 340 -14.46 -16.43 40.04
C ASP A 340 -15.25 -16.95 41.25
N GLN A 341 -16.57 -16.81 41.19
CA GLN A 341 -17.46 -17.20 42.29
C GLN A 341 -17.46 -18.72 42.54
N PRO A 342 -17.54 -19.60 41.52
CA PRO A 342 -17.45 -21.05 41.73
C PRO A 342 -16.18 -21.48 42.47
N ALA A 343 -15.01 -20.96 42.10
CA ALA A 343 -13.76 -21.28 42.77
C ALA A 343 -13.72 -20.74 44.21
N THR A 344 -14.24 -19.53 44.45
CA THR A 344 -14.36 -18.93 45.78
C THR A 344 -15.26 -19.76 46.70
N ASP A 345 -16.42 -20.19 46.20
CA ASP A 345 -17.33 -21.07 46.92
C ASP A 345 -16.70 -22.43 47.22
N GLY A 346 -15.89 -22.95 46.30
CA GLY A 346 -15.09 -24.16 46.50
C GLY A 346 -14.13 -24.04 47.69
N VAL A 347 -13.37 -22.93 47.78
CA VAL A 347 -12.50 -22.64 48.94
C VAL A 347 -13.30 -22.60 50.23
N ASN A 348 -14.42 -21.87 50.26
CA ASN A 348 -15.26 -21.74 51.45
C ASN A 348 -15.87 -23.08 51.91
N LYS A 349 -16.26 -23.93 50.96
CA LYS A 349 -16.73 -25.30 51.26
C LYS A 349 -15.62 -26.16 51.84
N CYS A 350 -14.40 -26.09 51.29
CA CYS A 350 -13.26 -26.80 51.87
C CYS A 350 -12.98 -26.34 53.29
N ASP A 351 -13.00 -25.02 53.55
CA ASP A 351 -12.81 -24.45 54.88
C ASP A 351 -13.87 -24.91 55.89
N ALA A 352 -15.13 -24.98 55.45
CA ALA A 352 -16.21 -25.50 56.27
C ALA A 352 -16.03 -26.97 56.63
N GLU A 353 -15.62 -27.82 55.67
CA GLU A 353 -15.38 -29.26 55.93
C GLU A 353 -14.14 -29.49 56.80
N LEU A 354 -13.04 -28.75 56.56
CA LEU A 354 -11.85 -28.80 57.40
C LEU A 354 -12.14 -28.38 58.83
N LYS A 355 -12.98 -27.35 59.02
CA LYS A 355 -13.43 -26.93 60.34
C LYS A 355 -14.25 -28.03 61.04
N LYS A 356 -15.14 -28.72 60.33
CA LYS A 356 -15.90 -29.86 60.90
C LYS A 356 -14.98 -30.99 61.34
N ILE A 357 -13.94 -31.31 60.54
CA ILE A 357 -12.94 -32.32 60.90
C ILE A 357 -12.20 -31.88 62.16
N ALA A 358 -11.69 -30.65 62.20
CA ALA A 358 -10.97 -30.12 63.36
C ALA A 358 -11.84 -30.09 64.63
N ASP A 359 -13.11 -29.66 64.51
CA ASP A 359 -14.06 -29.63 65.63
C ASP A 359 -14.36 -31.06 66.13
N LYS A 360 -14.49 -32.03 65.22
CA LYS A 360 -14.69 -33.46 65.56
C LYS A 360 -13.45 -34.04 66.24
N ASP A 361 -12.27 -33.84 65.68
CA ASP A 361 -11.01 -34.34 66.24
C ASP A 361 -10.76 -33.76 67.64
N LYS A 362 -11.10 -32.48 67.84
CA LYS A 362 -11.05 -31.84 69.15
C LYS A 362 -12.05 -32.45 70.14
N LEU A 363 -13.29 -32.70 69.71
CA LEU A 363 -14.31 -33.34 70.55
C LEU A 363 -13.88 -34.76 70.98
N ASP A 364 -13.34 -35.54 70.04
CA ASP A 364 -12.84 -36.89 70.30
C ASP A 364 -11.62 -36.86 71.26
N ALA A 365 -10.72 -35.87 71.13
CA ALA A 365 -9.61 -35.65 72.05
C ALA A 365 -10.07 -35.22 73.46
N ASP A 366 -10.99 -34.26 73.55
CA ASP A 366 -11.55 -33.77 74.81
C ASP A 366 -12.31 -34.88 75.55
N TYR A 367 -13.10 -35.68 74.82
CA TYR A 367 -13.76 -36.88 75.35
C TYR A 367 -12.74 -37.87 75.92
N LYS A 368 -11.69 -38.18 75.14
CA LYS A 368 -10.63 -39.09 75.59
C LYS A 368 -9.93 -38.59 76.86
N ALA A 369 -9.58 -37.30 76.90
CA ALA A 369 -8.97 -36.69 78.08
C ALA A 369 -9.88 -36.75 79.32
N ALA A 370 -11.19 -36.52 79.15
CA ALA A 370 -12.15 -36.63 80.24
C ALA A 370 -12.27 -38.07 80.78
N MET A 371 -12.30 -39.07 79.89
CA MET A 371 -12.33 -40.49 80.27
C MET A 371 -11.03 -40.94 80.96
N ASP A 372 -9.87 -40.53 80.44
CA ASP A 372 -8.56 -40.84 81.04
C ASP A 372 -8.44 -40.18 82.43
N LYS A 373 -8.91 -38.93 82.59
CA LYS A 373 -8.97 -38.26 83.90
C LYS A 373 -9.91 -38.96 84.87
N ALA A 374 -11.11 -39.34 84.41
CA ALA A 374 -12.12 -40.00 85.25
C ALA A 374 -11.64 -41.36 85.77
N SER A 375 -11.07 -42.19 84.88
CA SER A 375 -10.48 -43.47 85.25
C SER A 375 -9.29 -43.32 86.19
N GLY A 376 -8.41 -42.33 85.96
CA GLY A 376 -7.30 -42.02 86.85
C GLY A 376 -7.74 -41.61 88.26
N LEU A 377 -8.76 -40.75 88.39
CA LEU A 377 -9.33 -40.34 89.68
C LEU A 377 -10.03 -41.50 90.39
N PHE A 378 -10.72 -42.36 89.64
CA PHE A 378 -11.35 -43.57 90.17
C PHE A 378 -10.31 -44.51 90.78
N GLY A 379 -9.20 -44.75 90.09
CA GLY A 379 -8.08 -45.56 90.59
C GLY A 379 -7.42 -44.99 91.85
N GLN A 380 -7.47 -43.66 92.02
CA GLN A 380 -7.02 -42.96 93.24
C GLN A 380 -8.07 -42.95 94.37
N GLN A 381 -9.21 -43.63 94.19
CA GLN A 381 -10.35 -43.65 95.13
C GLN A 381 -11.02 -42.27 95.36
N LYS A 382 -10.78 -41.30 94.48
CA LYS A 382 -11.44 -39.98 94.51
C LYS A 382 -12.78 -40.03 93.78
N PHE A 383 -13.71 -40.82 94.30
CA PHE A 383 -14.92 -41.21 93.55
C PHE A 383 -15.86 -40.04 93.19
N ALA A 384 -15.96 -39.02 94.03
CA ALA A 384 -16.77 -37.83 93.73
C ALA A 384 -16.20 -37.04 92.54
N GLU A 385 -14.88 -36.79 92.53
CA GLU A 385 -14.19 -36.11 91.43
C GLU A 385 -14.20 -36.96 90.15
N ALA A 386 -14.03 -38.29 90.29
CA ALA A 386 -14.13 -39.24 89.18
C ALA A 386 -15.53 -39.22 88.55
N LYS A 387 -16.59 -39.20 89.37
CA LYS A 387 -17.98 -39.07 88.90
C LYS A 387 -18.17 -37.80 88.07
N THR A 388 -17.69 -36.65 88.55
CA THR A 388 -17.76 -35.38 87.80
C THR A 388 -17.01 -35.44 86.48
N ALA A 389 -15.84 -36.09 86.44
CA ALA A 389 -15.08 -36.26 85.20
C ALA A 389 -15.80 -37.18 84.19
N TYR A 390 -16.42 -38.29 84.65
CA TYR A 390 -17.27 -39.11 83.77
C TYR A 390 -18.52 -38.37 83.29
N GLN A 391 -19.14 -37.52 84.13
CA GLN A 391 -20.25 -36.66 83.71
C GLN A 391 -19.83 -35.66 82.64
N THR A 392 -18.59 -35.15 82.71
CA THR A 392 -18.02 -34.28 81.67
C THR A 392 -17.85 -35.05 80.36
N ALA A 393 -17.30 -36.27 80.40
CA ALA A 393 -17.18 -37.13 79.21
C ALA A 393 -18.56 -37.46 78.59
N LEU A 394 -19.56 -37.74 79.43
CA LEU A 394 -20.93 -38.00 79.00
C LEU A 394 -21.62 -36.75 78.41
N GLY A 395 -21.27 -35.56 78.90
CA GLY A 395 -21.73 -34.29 78.33
C GLY A 395 -21.11 -33.99 76.95
N ILE A 396 -19.90 -34.50 76.70
CA ILE A 396 -19.23 -34.42 75.38
C ILE A 396 -19.83 -35.45 74.42
N LYS A 397 -20.07 -36.68 74.91
CA LYS A 397 -20.65 -37.79 74.13
C LYS A 397 -21.87 -38.37 74.85
N THR A 398 -23.02 -37.76 74.58
CA THR A 398 -24.30 -38.14 75.19
C THR A 398 -24.62 -39.62 74.95
N GLY A 399 -25.00 -40.34 76.01
CA GLY A 399 -25.35 -41.75 75.95
C GLY A 399 -24.16 -42.72 75.86
N ASP A 400 -22.93 -42.24 76.09
CA ASP A 400 -21.75 -43.09 76.13
C ASP A 400 -21.82 -44.11 77.28
N ALA A 401 -21.88 -45.39 76.91
CA ALA A 401 -22.00 -46.49 77.87
C ALA A 401 -20.80 -46.60 78.83
N PRO A 402 -19.54 -46.47 78.39
CA PRO A 402 -18.39 -46.42 79.29
C PRO A 402 -18.47 -45.31 80.34
N ALA A 403 -18.80 -44.08 79.95
CA ALA A 403 -18.95 -42.97 80.89
C ALA A 403 -20.10 -43.20 81.87
N THR A 404 -21.24 -43.70 81.39
CA THR A 404 -22.42 -44.01 82.21
C THR A 404 -22.12 -45.09 83.24
N GLU A 405 -21.42 -46.15 82.83
CA GLU A 405 -21.01 -47.22 83.74
C GLU A 405 -19.97 -46.73 84.76
N GLY A 406 -19.06 -45.85 84.35
CA GLY A 406 -18.12 -45.18 85.26
C GLY A 406 -18.84 -44.40 86.36
N ILE A 407 -19.86 -43.61 86.01
CA ILE A 407 -20.71 -42.88 86.98
C ILE A 407 -21.39 -43.85 87.95
N ARG A 408 -21.99 -44.93 87.43
CA ARG A 408 -22.67 -45.95 88.26
C ARG A 408 -21.72 -46.57 89.28
N LYS A 409 -20.50 -46.92 88.85
CA LYS A 409 -19.46 -47.45 89.74
C LYS A 409 -19.02 -46.42 90.79
N CYS A 410 -18.84 -45.16 90.42
CA CYS A 410 -18.54 -44.10 91.39
C CYS A 410 -19.65 -43.97 92.43
N ASP A 411 -20.92 -44.00 92.01
CA ASP A 411 -22.06 -43.91 92.92
C ASP A 411 -22.13 -45.10 93.88
N GLU A 412 -21.82 -46.29 93.40
CA GLU A 412 -21.73 -47.49 94.22
C GLU A 412 -20.62 -47.37 95.29
N GLU A 413 -19.43 -46.91 94.92
CA GLU A 413 -18.31 -46.72 95.86
C GLU A 413 -18.56 -45.57 96.85
N LEU A 414 -19.14 -44.45 96.40
CA LEU A 414 -19.55 -43.36 97.28
C LEU A 414 -20.61 -43.80 98.28
N ARG A 415 -21.54 -44.66 97.87
CA ARG A 415 -22.54 -45.23 98.78
C ARG A 415 -21.88 -46.17 99.81
N LYS A 416 -20.93 -47.02 99.40
CA LYS A 416 -20.15 -47.86 100.33
C LYS A 416 -19.40 -47.01 101.35
N ILE A 417 -18.80 -45.90 100.93
CA ILE A 417 -18.14 -44.94 101.83
C ILE A 417 -19.15 -44.33 102.78
N ALA A 418 -20.28 -43.80 102.29
CA ALA A 418 -21.30 -43.19 103.12
C ALA A 418 -21.93 -44.17 104.12
N ASP A 419 -22.20 -45.41 103.70
CA ASP A 419 -22.73 -46.47 104.55
C ASP A 419 -21.70 -46.87 105.62
N LYS A 420 -20.40 -46.94 105.28
CA LYS A 420 -19.31 -47.18 106.22
C LYS A 420 -19.15 -46.03 107.22
N ASP A 421 -19.16 -44.79 106.75
CA ASP A 421 -19.05 -43.59 107.59
C ASP A 421 -20.26 -43.47 108.53
N LYS A 422 -21.47 -43.80 108.04
CA LYS A 422 -22.68 -43.86 108.85
C LYS A 422 -22.61 -44.98 109.89
N LEU A 423 -22.18 -46.19 109.51
CA LEU A 423 -21.97 -47.29 110.44
C LEU A 423 -20.98 -46.92 111.54
N GLU A 424 -19.88 -46.25 111.18
CA GLU A 424 -18.87 -45.76 112.12
C GLU A 424 -19.46 -44.70 113.07
N ALA A 425 -20.24 -43.76 112.54
CA ALA A 425 -20.91 -42.72 113.33
C ALA A 425 -21.97 -43.30 114.28
N ASP A 426 -22.81 -44.21 113.81
CA ASP A 426 -23.85 -44.89 114.61
C ASP A 426 -23.22 -45.76 115.71
N TYR A 427 -22.15 -46.49 115.38
CA TYR A 427 -21.33 -47.22 116.35
C TYR A 427 -20.75 -46.27 117.42
N LYS A 428 -20.12 -45.17 117.00
CA LYS A 428 -19.53 -44.18 117.93
C LYS A 428 -20.59 -43.56 118.83
N ALA A 429 -21.73 -43.17 118.29
CA ALA A 429 -22.83 -42.59 119.07
C ALA A 429 -23.40 -43.58 120.10
N ALA A 430 -23.53 -44.88 119.74
CA ALA A 430 -23.95 -45.92 120.67
C ALA A 430 -22.93 -46.12 121.80
N MET A 431 -21.63 -46.13 121.48
CA MET A 431 -20.54 -46.21 122.47
C MET A 431 -20.49 -45.00 123.40
N ASP A 432 -20.61 -43.78 122.86
CA ASP A 432 -20.64 -42.54 123.64
C ASP A 432 -21.87 -42.50 124.57
N LYS A 433 -23.03 -42.94 124.08
CA LYS A 433 -24.25 -43.08 124.89
C LYS A 433 -24.10 -44.14 125.99
N ALA A 434 -23.54 -45.30 125.66
CA ALA A 434 -23.34 -46.41 126.58
C ALA A 434 -22.40 -46.03 127.72
N SER A 435 -21.26 -45.41 127.39
CA SER A 435 -20.29 -44.91 128.38
C SER A 435 -20.89 -43.79 129.25
N GLY A 436 -21.67 -42.88 128.67
CA GLY A 436 -22.39 -41.84 129.42
C GLY A 436 -23.41 -42.40 130.42
N LEU A 437 -24.20 -43.41 130.03
CA LEU A 437 -25.17 -44.07 130.93
C LEU A 437 -24.49 -44.89 132.02
N PHE A 438 -23.36 -45.54 131.68
CA PHE A 438 -22.55 -46.28 132.65
C PHE A 438 -22.01 -45.37 133.75
N GLY A 439 -21.49 -44.19 133.38
CA GLY A 439 -21.03 -43.18 134.34
C GLY A 439 -22.14 -42.62 135.25
N GLN A 440 -23.41 -42.68 134.81
CA GLN A 440 -24.60 -42.33 135.59
C GLN A 440 -25.12 -43.50 136.45
N GLN A 441 -24.42 -44.63 136.50
CA GLN A 441 -24.81 -45.86 137.21
C GLN A 441 -26.12 -46.51 136.70
N LYS A 442 -26.54 -46.20 135.48
CA LYS A 442 -27.71 -46.81 134.82
C LYS A 442 -27.30 -48.06 134.06
N PHE A 443 -26.85 -49.09 134.78
CA PHE A 443 -26.15 -50.23 134.19
C PHE A 443 -26.98 -51.05 133.19
N ALA A 444 -28.29 -51.24 133.42
CA ALA A 444 -29.15 -51.96 132.47
C ALA A 444 -29.33 -51.22 131.12
N GLU A 445 -29.47 -49.90 131.15
CA GLU A 445 -29.58 -49.05 129.97
C GLU A 445 -28.22 -48.90 129.24
N ALA A 446 -27.13 -48.83 130.01
CA ALA A 446 -25.76 -48.84 129.49
C ALA A 446 -25.44 -50.15 128.77
N LYS A 447 -25.79 -51.30 129.38
CA LYS A 447 -25.65 -52.63 128.78
C LYS A 447 -26.38 -52.72 127.44
N THR A 448 -27.63 -52.27 127.39
CA THR A 448 -28.43 -52.24 126.16
C THR A 448 -27.77 -51.39 125.07
N SER A 449 -27.16 -50.26 125.44
CA SER A 449 -26.47 -49.37 124.49
C SER A 449 -25.14 -49.95 124.01
N TYR A 450 -24.37 -50.65 124.85
CA TYR A 450 -23.19 -51.41 124.42
C TYR A 450 -23.55 -52.58 123.51
N GLN A 451 -24.64 -53.30 123.79
CA GLN A 451 -25.17 -54.34 122.91
C GLN A 451 -25.61 -53.76 121.56
N ALA A 452 -26.18 -52.56 121.53
CA ALA A 452 -26.49 -51.85 120.29
C ALA A 452 -25.22 -51.48 119.50
N ALA A 453 -24.14 -51.03 120.16
CA ALA A 453 -22.84 -50.80 119.53
C ALA A 453 -22.26 -52.09 118.92
N LEU A 454 -22.36 -53.23 119.62
CA LEU A 454 -22.00 -54.55 119.08
C LEU A 454 -22.89 -54.98 117.90
N GLY A 455 -24.14 -54.50 117.85
CA GLY A 455 -25.02 -54.68 116.71
C GLY A 455 -24.53 -53.97 115.44
N PHE A 456 -23.80 -52.87 115.58
CA PHE A 456 -23.16 -52.16 114.46
C PHE A 456 -21.77 -52.73 114.13
N LYS A 457 -21.00 -53.17 115.14
CA LYS A 457 -19.69 -53.83 114.97
C LYS A 457 -19.59 -55.08 115.84
N SER A 458 -19.96 -56.23 115.28
CA SER A 458 -19.96 -57.48 116.05
C SER A 458 -18.54 -57.86 116.47
N GLY A 459 -18.36 -58.23 117.73
CA GLY A 459 -17.05 -58.64 118.28
C GLY A 459 -16.11 -57.47 118.61
N ASP A 460 -16.61 -56.22 118.60
CA ASP A 460 -15.84 -55.08 119.07
C ASP A 460 -15.49 -55.21 120.56
N GLN A 461 -14.19 -55.21 120.88
CA GLN A 461 -13.71 -55.51 122.22
C GLN A 461 -14.12 -54.43 123.24
N PRO A 462 -13.97 -53.12 122.97
CA PRO A 462 -14.44 -52.07 123.88
C PRO A 462 -15.93 -52.17 124.22
N ALA A 463 -16.79 -52.43 123.24
CA ALA A 463 -18.21 -52.62 123.48
C ALA A 463 -18.50 -53.90 124.28
N THR A 464 -17.80 -55.00 123.97
CA THR A 464 -17.90 -56.29 124.70
C THR A 464 -17.51 -56.14 126.16
N ASP A 465 -16.39 -55.48 126.44
CA ASP A 465 -15.94 -55.21 127.80
C ASP A 465 -16.93 -54.31 128.55
N GLY A 466 -17.54 -53.35 127.85
CA GLY A 466 -18.62 -52.51 128.36
C GLY A 466 -19.83 -53.31 128.83
N VAL A 467 -20.29 -54.29 128.03
CA VAL A 467 -21.38 -55.21 128.42
C VAL A 467 -21.00 -55.99 129.68
N ASN A 468 -19.81 -56.62 129.69
CA ASN A 468 -19.35 -57.44 130.81
C ASN A 468 -19.24 -56.64 132.12
N LYS A 469 -18.80 -55.37 132.04
CA LYS A 469 -18.73 -54.47 133.20
C LYS A 469 -20.08 -54.04 133.73
N CYS A 470 -21.14 -54.06 132.91
CA CYS A 470 -22.50 -53.80 133.39
C CYS A 470 -23.11 -55.02 134.10
N ASP A 471 -22.55 -56.21 133.88
CA ASP A 471 -22.99 -57.49 134.46
C ASP A 471 -22.22 -57.86 135.75
N ALA A 472 -21.11 -57.17 136.02
CA ALA A 472 -20.33 -57.26 137.25
C ALA A 472 -20.82 -56.23 138.27
#